data_AF-A0A182YTC9-F1
#
_entry.id   AF-A0A182YTC9-F1
#
_cell.length_a   1.000
_cell.length_b   1.000
_cell.length_c   1.000
_cell.angle_alpha   90.00
_cell.angle_beta   90.00
_cell.angle_gamma   90.00
#
_symmetry.space_group_name_H-M   'P 1'
#
loop_
_entity.id
_entity.type
_entity.pdbx_description
1 polymer ?
#
loop_
_entity_poly.entity_id
_entity_poly.type
_entity_poly.pdbx_seq_one_letter_code
_entity_poly.pdbx_strand_id
1 'polypeptide(L)'
;MKTKDDVILAQILREEMQTVFNEGREELRLNARDSIGRKVKRRFLGPYIVQKVLPNDRYEVRKLDEGEEGPCRTTTAGDMLKDWSHSH
;
A
#
# COMPACT_ATOMS: atom_id res chain seq x y z
N MET A 1 47.93 -16.95 -23.00
CA MET A 1 47.16 -18.22 -23.01
C MET A 1 46.16 -18.10 -21.88
N LYS A 2 44.84 -18.13 -22.16
CA LYS A 2 43.84 -18.10 -21.08
C LYS A 2 43.95 -19.40 -20.30
N THR A 3 44.22 -19.33 -19.00
CA THR A 3 44.26 -20.53 -18.15
C THR A 3 42.82 -20.95 -17.81
N LYS A 4 42.65 -22.18 -17.31
CA LYS A 4 41.32 -22.65 -16.88
C LYS A 4 40.72 -21.75 -15.80
N ASP A 5 41.57 -21.16 -14.97
CA ASP A 5 41.18 -20.22 -13.92
C ASP A 5 40.59 -18.92 -14.49
N ASP A 6 41.12 -18.40 -15.60
CA ASP A 6 40.56 -17.21 -16.27
C ASP A 6 39.13 -17.45 -16.78
N VAL A 7 38.83 -18.66 -17.24
CA VAL A 7 37.49 -19.05 -17.73
C VAL A 7 36.51 -19.17 -16.57
N ILE A 8 36.96 -19.76 -15.46
CA ILE A 8 36.16 -19.91 -14.23
C ILE A 8 35.87 -18.52 -13.64
N LEU A 9 36.87 -17.65 -13.52
CA LEU A 9 36.71 -16.28 -13.05
C LEU A 9 35.73 -15.49 -13.91
N ALA A 10 35.82 -15.61 -15.24
CA ALA A 10 34.89 -14.96 -16.15
C ALA A 10 33.46 -15.54 -16.11
N GLN A 11 33.29 -16.79 -15.69
CA GLN A 11 31.99 -17.41 -15.48
C GLN A 11 31.34 -16.90 -14.19
N ILE A 12 32.09 -16.89 -13.09
CA ILE A 12 31.65 -16.39 -11.78
C ILE A 12 31.24 -14.93 -11.88
N LEU A 13 32.08 -14.07 -12.48
CA LEU A 13 31.76 -12.66 -12.64
C LEU A 13 30.51 -12.43 -13.48
N ARG A 14 30.26 -13.26 -14.51
CA ARG A 14 29.03 -13.17 -15.31
C ARG A 14 27.80 -13.58 -14.51
N GLU A 15 27.90 -14.64 -13.72
CA GLU A 15 26.81 -15.09 -12.84
C GLU A 15 26.49 -14.04 -11.79
N GLU A 16 27.48 -13.48 -11.11
CA GLU A 16 27.29 -12.39 -10.14
C GLU A 16 26.67 -11.14 -10.77
N MET A 17 27.13 -10.74 -11.96
CA MET A 17 26.52 -9.62 -12.68
C MET A 17 25.06 -9.89 -13.05
N GLN A 18 24.74 -11.15 -13.36
CA GLN A 18 23.38 -11.56 -13.71
C GLN A 18 22.47 -11.65 -12.47
N THR A 19 22.98 -12.10 -11.33
CA THR A 19 22.23 -12.12 -10.06
C THR A 19 21.94 -10.71 -9.58
N VAL A 20 22.95 -9.84 -9.52
CA VAL A 20 22.80 -8.43 -9.13
C VAL A 20 21.78 -7.72 -10.01
N PHE A 21 21.84 -7.94 -11.33
CA PHE A 21 20.87 -7.35 -12.25
C PHE A 21 19.45 -7.87 -12.03
N ASN A 22 19.29 -9.17 -11.78
CA ASN A 22 17.98 -9.76 -11.53
C ASN A 22 17.39 -9.30 -10.19
N GLU A 23 18.20 -9.19 -9.14
CA GLU A 23 17.81 -8.69 -7.83
C GLU A 23 17.32 -7.24 -7.91
N GLY A 24 18.07 -6.34 -8.54
CA GLY A 24 17.64 -4.94 -8.72
C GLY A 24 16.35 -4.82 -9.54
N ARG A 25 16.12 -5.72 -10.49
CA ARG A 25 14.84 -5.81 -11.21
C ARG A 25 13.70 -6.35 -10.36
N GLU A 26 13.98 -7.32 -9.50
CA GLU A 26 12.99 -7.86 -8.58
C GLU A 26 12.52 -6.80 -7.60
N GLU A 27 13.45 -6.05 -7.01
CA GLU A 27 13.13 -4.89 -6.16
C GLU A 27 12.26 -3.87 -6.89
N LEU A 28 12.63 -3.51 -8.13
CA LEU A 28 11.84 -2.57 -8.94
C LEU A 28 10.42 -3.09 -9.18
N ARG A 29 10.26 -4.40 -9.43
CA ARG A 29 8.95 -5.04 -9.61
C ARG A 29 8.13 -5.03 -8.33
N LEU A 30 8.73 -5.34 -7.18
CA LEU A 30 8.05 -5.28 -5.89
C LEU A 30 7.56 -3.86 -5.60
N ASN A 31 8.43 -2.86 -5.78
CA ASN A 31 8.09 -1.45 -5.60
C ASN A 31 6.99 -0.97 -6.55
N ALA A 32 7.02 -1.39 -7.82
CA ALA A 32 5.99 -1.06 -8.79
C ALA A 32 4.63 -1.68 -8.43
N ARG A 33 4.62 -2.95 -8.00
CA ARG A 33 3.39 -3.64 -7.54
C ARG A 33 2.78 -2.93 -6.34
N ASP A 34 3.61 -2.56 -5.36
CA ASP A 34 3.18 -1.81 -4.17
C ASP A 34 2.64 -0.42 -4.52
N SER A 35 3.31 0.28 -5.44
CA SER A 35 2.88 1.60 -5.92
C SER A 35 1.52 1.54 -6.62
N ILE A 36 1.31 0.54 -7.48
CA ILE A 36 0.04 0.32 -8.17
C ILE A 36 -1.05 -0.02 -7.14
N GLY A 37 -0.78 -0.91 -6.18
CA GLY A 37 -1.73 -1.28 -5.13
C GLY A 37 -2.23 -0.09 -4.32
N ARG A 38 -1.37 0.89 -4.01
CA ARG A 38 -1.77 2.11 -3.27
C ARG A 38 -2.66 3.04 -4.09
N LYS A 39 -2.49 3.09 -5.42
CA LYS A 39 -3.32 3.93 -6.30
C LYS A 39 -4.76 3.40 -6.45
N VAL A 40 -5.00 2.13 -6.16
CA VAL A 40 -6.32 1.47 -6.29
C VAL A 40 -7.04 1.33 -4.94
N LYS A 41 -6.49 1.87 -3.84
CA LYS A 41 -7.17 1.83 -2.54
C LYS A 41 -8.44 2.69 -2.53
N ARG A 42 -9.45 2.23 -1.78
CA ARG A 42 -10.68 3.00 -1.55
C ARG A 42 -10.34 4.30 -0.80
N ARG A 43 -10.91 5.42 -1.25
CA ARG A 43 -10.71 6.73 -0.62
C ARG A 43 -11.33 6.83 0.78
N PHE A 44 -12.45 6.13 0.98
CA PHE A 44 -13.17 6.08 2.26
C PHE A 44 -13.17 4.64 2.77
N LEU A 45 -12.91 4.50 4.06
CA LEU A 45 -12.98 3.23 4.76
C LEU A 45 -14.38 3.07 5.32
N GLY A 46 -14.94 1.88 5.13
CA GLY A 46 -16.20 1.36 5.62
C GLY A 46 -17.42 2.25 5.80
N PRO A 47 -18.52 1.65 6.26
CA PRO A 47 -19.64 2.39 6.82
C PRO A 47 -19.32 2.76 8.27
N TYR A 48 -19.40 4.06 8.56
CA TYR A 48 -19.27 4.61 9.91
C TYR A 48 -20.58 5.29 10.30
N ILE A 49 -20.96 5.16 11.57
CA ILE A 49 -22.08 5.89 12.16
C ILE A 49 -21.56 7.05 13.01
N VAL A 50 -22.18 8.21 12.85
CA VAL A 50 -21.89 9.38 13.69
C VAL A 50 -22.47 9.14 15.08
N GLN A 51 -21.61 9.14 16.08
CA GLN A 51 -21.99 9.01 17.49
C GLN A 51 -22.29 10.37 18.12
N LYS A 52 -21.50 11.39 17.76
CA LYS A 52 -21.59 12.72 18.36
C LYS A 52 -21.11 13.77 17.38
N VAL A 53 -21.83 14.89 17.34
CA VAL A 53 -21.41 16.10 16.63
C VAL A 53 -20.58 16.96 17.58
N LEU A 54 -19.40 17.38 17.12
CA LEU A 54 -18.47 18.23 17.85
C LEU A 54 -18.40 19.62 17.19
N PRO A 55 -17.92 20.66 17.91
CA PRO A 55 -17.68 21.96 17.32
C PRO A 55 -16.68 21.91 16.15
N ASN A 56 -16.73 22.92 15.27
CA ASN A 56 -15.82 23.09 14.13
C ASN A 56 -15.91 21.95 13.10
N ASP A 57 -17.13 21.52 12.77
CA ASP A 57 -17.42 20.50 11.75
C ASP A 57 -16.64 19.20 11.98
N ARG A 58 -16.65 18.73 13.23
CA ARG A 58 -16.01 17.48 13.63
C ARG A 58 -17.06 16.51 14.14
N TYR A 59 -16.78 15.23 13.93
CA TYR A 59 -17.69 14.15 14.27
C TYR A 59 -16.93 13.05 14.97
N GLU A 60 -17.50 12.55 16.05
CA GLU A 60 -17.10 11.29 16.62
C GLU A 60 -17.84 10.18 15.88
N VAL A 61 -17.08 9.26 15.29
CA VAL A 61 -17.60 8.19 14.44
C VAL A 61 -17.23 6.83 15.00
N ARG A 62 -18.14 5.87 14.84
CA ARG A 62 -17.91 4.47 15.16
C ARG A 62 -18.10 3.64 13.91
N LYS A 63 -17.20 2.70 13.69
CA LYS A 63 -17.28 1.74 12.61
C LYS A 63 -18.49 0.81 12.82
N LEU A 64 -19.26 0.55 11.77
CA LEU A 64 -20.44 -0.31 11.86
C LEU A 64 -20.06 -1.80 11.92
N ASP A 65 -19.17 -2.23 11.02
CA ASP A 65 -18.73 -3.62 10.89
C ASP A 65 -17.30 -3.82 11.39
N GLU A 66 -17.11 -4.69 12.39
CA GLU A 66 -15.78 -4.96 12.95
C GLU A 66 -14.82 -5.61 11.95
N GLY A 67 -15.33 -6.35 10.97
CA GLY A 67 -14.54 -7.07 9.96
C GLY A 67 -13.90 -6.21 8.85
N GLU A 68 -14.29 -4.94 8.68
CA GLU A 68 -13.69 -4.09 7.64
C GLU A 68 -12.35 -3.46 8.05
N GLU A 69 -11.67 -2.73 7.16
CA GLU A 69 -10.42 -2.05 7.51
C GLU A 69 -10.69 -0.71 8.21
N GLY A 70 -9.86 -0.34 9.19
CA GLY A 70 -9.90 0.96 9.86
C GLY A 70 -10.25 0.94 11.35
N PRO A 71 -10.16 2.09 12.02
CA PRO A 71 -10.25 2.19 13.47
C PRO A 71 -11.69 2.11 14.00
N CYS A 72 -11.91 1.41 15.12
CA CYS A 72 -13.26 1.15 15.63
C CYS A 72 -14.01 2.41 16.09
N ARG A 73 -13.33 3.35 16.74
CA ARG A 73 -13.91 4.61 17.24
C ARG A 73 -12.87 5.73 17.09
N THR A 74 -13.22 6.77 16.36
CA THR A 74 -12.33 7.92 16.11
C THR A 74 -13.09 9.23 16.02
N THR A 75 -12.35 10.34 16.05
CA THR A 75 -12.88 11.65 15.67
C THR A 75 -12.33 12.03 14.31
N THR A 76 -13.18 12.57 13.45
CA THR A 76 -12.80 12.99 12.10
C THR A 76 -13.48 14.32 11.77
N ALA A 77 -12.94 15.05 10.79
CA ALA A 77 -13.55 16.26 10.28
C ALA A 77 -14.60 15.91 9.20
N GLY A 78 -15.59 16.78 8.99
CA GLY A 78 -16.69 16.57 8.06
C GLY A 78 -16.23 16.46 6.60
N ASP A 79 -15.17 17.18 6.22
CA ASP A 79 -14.53 17.12 4.91
C ASP A 79 -13.92 15.74 4.57
N MET A 80 -13.64 14.93 5.58
CA MET A 80 -13.13 13.56 5.46
C MET A 80 -14.22 12.50 5.52
N LEU A 81 -15.50 12.90 5.64
CA LEU A 81 -16.65 12.02 5.61
C LEU A 81 -17.36 12.10 4.26
N LYS A 82 -18.03 11.00 3.91
CA LYS A 82 -18.93 10.95 2.76
C LYS A 82 -20.29 10.50 3.26
N ASP A 83 -21.30 11.31 3.02
CA ASP A 83 -22.67 10.94 3.35
C ASP A 83 -23.08 9.69 2.58
N TRP A 84 -23.78 8.80 3.27
CA TRP A 84 -24.39 7.67 2.61
C TRP A 84 -25.59 8.21 1.83
N SER A 85 -25.40 8.47 0.54
CA SER A 85 -26.52 8.77 -0.35
C SER A 85 -27.44 7.56 -0.35
N HIS A 86 -28.52 7.60 0.44
CA HIS A 86 -29.65 6.76 0.14
C HIS A 86 -30.08 7.11 -1.29
N SER A 87 -30.19 6.06 -2.10
CA SER A 87 -30.80 6.11 -3.44
C SER A 87 -32.00 7.05 -3.43
N HIS A 88 -32.12 7.87 -4.48
CA HIS A 88 -33.39 8.45 -4.91
C HIS A 88 -34.51 7.41 -4.87
#